data_AF-A0A0N4T3G9-F1
#
_entry.id   AF-A0A0N4T3G9-F1
#
_cell.length_a   1.000
_cell.length_b   1.000
_cell.length_c   1.000
_cell.angle_alpha   90.00
_cell.angle_beta   90.00
_cell.angle_gamma   90.00
#
_symmetry.space_group_name_H-M   'P 1'
#
loop_
_entity.id
_entity.type
_entity.pdbx_description
1 polymer ?
#
loop_
_entity_poly.entity_id
_entity_poly.type
_entity_poly.pdbx_seq_one_letter_code
_entity_poly.pdbx_strand_id
1 'polypeptide(L)'
;MNRESWQEWQEDNIDVEQTRVVCLFCEETEDHAAPLLEHMKDVHYFDILGIIEKEKLDVYERVKMINYIRKENYNARCFVCGRDDLGSLQKLRQHYTENDHLSKGLPEKSVWCTEENLVPIFGNDHLTWMLESYIDEKEVSSQNEEGTAVFENIREYLLKQSEVNSVEGVIAEDFPELHDGVLTDLNLYDSLK
;
A
#
# COMPACT_ATOMS: atom_id res chain seq x y z
N MET A 1 17.77 -6.07 45.47
CA MET A 1 18.00 -5.09 44.40
C MET A 1 18.28 -5.89 43.15
N ASN A 2 17.27 -6.15 42.33
CA ASN A 2 17.44 -6.68 40.98
C ASN A 2 16.44 -5.92 40.11
N ARG A 3 16.94 -4.89 39.44
CA ARG A 3 16.17 -4.10 38.48
C ARG A 3 16.31 -4.90 37.19
N GLU A 4 15.28 -5.68 36.86
CA GLU A 4 15.19 -6.38 35.58
C GLU A 4 15.35 -5.31 34.50
N SER A 5 16.52 -5.35 33.85
CA SER A 5 16.89 -4.43 32.79
C SER A 5 15.91 -4.69 31.66
N TRP A 6 15.00 -3.75 31.44
CA TRP A 6 14.32 -3.60 30.16
C TRP A 6 15.43 -3.61 29.10
N GLN A 7 15.54 -4.71 28.37
CA GLN A 7 16.40 -4.78 27.21
C GLN A 7 15.76 -3.83 26.21
N GLU A 8 16.36 -2.64 26.09
CA GLU A 8 16.16 -1.77 24.94
C GLU A 8 16.36 -2.66 23.71
N TRP A 9 15.27 -2.86 22.96
CA TRP A 9 15.33 -3.52 21.68
C TRP A 9 16.26 -2.66 20.83
N GLN A 10 17.45 -3.16 20.52
CA GLN A 10 18.36 -2.47 19.62
C GLN A 10 17.72 -2.47 18.24
N GLU A 11 17.05 -1.37 17.90
CA GLU A 11 16.66 -0.98 16.54
C GLU A 11 17.89 -0.58 15.69
N ASP A 12 19.10 -0.79 16.20
CA ASP A 12 20.35 -0.54 15.51
C ASP A 12 20.78 -1.80 14.74
N ASN A 13 20.04 -2.17 13.70
CA ASN A 13 20.43 -2.97 12.52
C ASN A 13 19.21 -3.27 11.61
N ILE A 14 18.27 -2.33 11.49
CA ILE A 14 17.44 -2.30 10.28
C ILE A 14 18.36 -1.68 9.23
N ASP A 15 19.22 -2.52 8.64
CA ASP A 15 19.59 -2.31 7.25
C ASP A 15 18.29 -1.95 6.52
N VAL A 16 18.37 -1.07 5.54
CA VAL A 16 17.32 -0.83 4.54
C VAL A 16 17.01 -2.14 3.78
N GLU A 17 16.49 -3.13 4.48
CA GLU A 17 16.01 -4.40 4.01
C GLU A 17 14.76 -4.04 3.22
N GLN A 18 14.92 -4.04 1.91
CA GLN A 18 13.83 -3.95 0.95
C GLN A 18 12.73 -4.90 1.41
N THR A 19 11.53 -4.36 1.68
CA THR A 19 10.38 -5.10 2.20
C THR A 19 9.89 -6.08 1.15
N ARG A 20 10.58 -7.22 1.06
CA ARG A 20 10.32 -8.24 0.06
C ARG A 20 9.11 -9.08 0.47
N VAL A 21 8.15 -9.20 -0.44
CA VAL A 21 6.88 -9.88 -0.19
C VAL A 21 6.80 -11.16 -1.03
N VAL A 22 6.41 -12.26 -0.38
CA VAL A 22 6.18 -13.56 -1.04
C VAL A 22 4.81 -13.57 -1.71
N CYS A 23 4.76 -14.13 -2.91
CA CYS A 23 3.52 -14.43 -3.62
C CYS A 23 2.56 -15.26 -2.76
N LEU A 24 1.26 -15.04 -2.94
CA LEU A 24 0.21 -15.80 -2.24
C LEU A 24 0.24 -17.30 -2.57
N PHE A 25 0.72 -17.69 -3.77
CA PHE A 25 0.51 -19.03 -4.31
C PHE A 25 1.81 -19.82 -4.60
N CYS A 26 2.97 -19.16 -4.61
CA CYS A 26 4.27 -19.79 -4.88
C CYS A 26 5.41 -19.15 -4.05
N GLU A 27 6.65 -19.54 -4.33
CA GLU A 27 7.86 -19.03 -3.67
C GLU A 27 8.39 -17.71 -4.25
N GLU A 28 7.85 -17.22 -5.35
CA GLU A 28 8.32 -15.96 -5.96
C GLU A 28 8.12 -14.79 -5.01
N THR A 29 9.05 -13.85 -5.08
CA THR A 29 9.18 -12.77 -4.11
C THR A 29 9.60 -11.49 -4.79
N GLU A 30 8.92 -10.40 -4.45
CA GLU A 30 9.06 -9.11 -5.10
C GLU A 30 9.17 -7.98 -4.08
N ASP A 31 9.88 -6.92 -4.47
CA ASP A 31 10.10 -5.76 -3.61
C ASP A 31 9.09 -4.63 -3.87
N HIS A 32 8.28 -4.77 -4.95
CA HIS A 32 7.32 -3.76 -5.39
C HIS A 32 5.96 -4.40 -5.72
N ALA A 33 4.88 -3.63 -5.53
CA ALA A 33 3.52 -4.11 -5.75
C ALA A 33 3.25 -4.50 -7.21
N ALA A 34 3.65 -3.64 -8.16
CA ALA A 34 3.35 -3.84 -9.58
C ALA A 34 3.83 -5.20 -10.13
N PRO A 35 5.12 -5.59 -10.01
CA PRO A 35 5.58 -6.88 -10.50
C PRO A 35 4.94 -8.06 -9.75
N LEU A 36 4.67 -7.92 -8.45
CA LEU A 36 4.02 -8.97 -7.68
C LEU A 36 2.57 -9.21 -8.12
N LEU A 37 1.82 -8.13 -8.36
CA LEU A 37 0.44 -8.19 -8.84
C LEU A 37 0.37 -8.73 -10.27
N GLU A 38 1.30 -8.32 -11.13
CA GLU A 38 1.44 -8.87 -12.49
C GLU A 38 1.78 -10.36 -12.43
N HIS A 39 2.71 -10.78 -11.57
CA HIS A 39 3.03 -12.18 -11.36
C HIS A 39 1.80 -13.01 -10.93
N MET A 40 1.04 -12.55 -9.93
CA MET A 40 -0.18 -13.26 -9.49
C MET A 40 -1.24 -13.33 -10.60
N LYS A 41 -1.31 -12.30 -11.45
CA LYS A 41 -2.24 -12.27 -12.57
C LYS A 41 -1.80 -13.20 -13.71
N ASP A 42 -0.55 -13.16 -14.12
CA ASP A 42 -0.10 -13.83 -15.35
C ASP A 42 0.28 -15.29 -15.11
N VAL A 43 0.86 -15.60 -13.94
CA VAL A 43 1.29 -16.96 -13.60
C VAL A 43 0.16 -17.74 -12.93
N HIS A 44 -0.60 -17.08 -12.06
CA HIS A 44 -1.63 -17.71 -11.25
C HIS A 44 -3.07 -17.42 -11.71
N TYR A 45 -3.25 -16.59 -12.75
CA TYR A 45 -4.58 -16.20 -13.25
C TYR A 45 -5.47 -15.58 -12.16
N PHE A 46 -4.83 -14.96 -11.15
CA PHE A 46 -5.51 -14.38 -9.99
C PHE A 46 -5.30 -12.86 -9.97
N ASP A 47 -6.26 -12.14 -10.56
CA ASP A 47 -6.22 -10.68 -10.70
C ASP A 47 -6.77 -9.99 -9.44
N ILE A 48 -5.89 -9.68 -8.47
CA ILE A 48 -6.25 -8.99 -7.22
C ILE A 48 -6.95 -7.66 -7.51
N LEU A 49 -6.40 -6.85 -8.41
CA LEU A 49 -6.96 -5.53 -8.72
C LEU A 49 -8.34 -5.66 -9.39
N GLY A 50 -8.48 -6.61 -10.31
CA GLY A 50 -9.75 -6.93 -10.96
C GLY A 50 -10.83 -7.39 -9.97
N ILE A 51 -10.45 -8.18 -8.95
CA ILE A 51 -11.36 -8.59 -7.88
C ILE A 51 -11.79 -7.39 -7.03
N ILE A 52 -10.84 -6.52 -6.65
CA ILE A 52 -11.12 -5.32 -5.85
C ILE A 52 -12.11 -4.40 -6.57
N GLU A 53 -11.88 -4.15 -7.87
CA GLU A 53 -12.76 -3.32 -8.68
C GLU A 53 -14.15 -3.94 -8.86
N LYS A 54 -14.21 -5.23 -9.20
CA LYS A 54 -15.47 -5.97 -9.45
C LYS A 54 -16.35 -6.03 -8.21
N GLU A 55 -15.77 -6.33 -7.05
CA GLU A 55 -16.49 -6.53 -5.79
C GLU A 55 -16.58 -5.25 -4.94
N LYS A 56 -15.95 -4.16 -5.40
CA LYS A 56 -15.86 -2.85 -4.72
C LYS A 56 -15.35 -2.95 -3.30
N LEU A 57 -14.23 -3.64 -3.13
CA LEU A 57 -13.66 -3.92 -1.82
C LEU A 57 -13.08 -2.65 -1.19
N ASP A 58 -13.49 -2.37 0.05
CA ASP A 58 -12.84 -1.36 0.88
C ASP A 58 -11.51 -1.89 1.48
N VAL A 59 -10.76 -1.01 2.14
CA VAL A 59 -9.45 -1.33 2.73
C VAL A 59 -9.52 -2.52 3.70
N TYR A 60 -10.54 -2.59 4.54
CA TYR A 60 -10.70 -3.69 5.50
C TYR A 60 -11.05 -5.00 4.81
N GLU A 61 -11.87 -4.95 3.77
CA GLU A 61 -12.21 -6.12 2.98
C GLU A 61 -11.00 -6.65 2.20
N ARG A 62 -10.13 -5.77 1.68
CA ARG A 62 -8.85 -6.16 1.07
C ARG A 62 -7.94 -6.86 2.07
N VAL A 63 -7.82 -6.32 3.29
CA VAL A 63 -7.07 -6.95 4.40
C VAL A 63 -7.64 -8.35 4.70
N LYS A 64 -8.95 -8.47 4.87
CA LYS A 64 -9.64 -9.73 5.16
C LYS A 64 -9.42 -10.77 4.06
N MET A 65 -9.51 -10.35 2.79
CA MET A 65 -9.27 -11.21 1.63
C MET A 65 -7.85 -11.79 1.65
N ILE A 66 -6.83 -10.94 1.82
CA ILE A 66 -5.42 -11.35 1.82
C ILE A 66 -5.14 -12.32 2.97
N ASN A 67 -5.58 -11.96 4.17
CA ASN A 67 -5.36 -12.77 5.37
C ASN A 67 -6.08 -14.11 5.28
N TYR A 68 -7.30 -14.15 4.71
CA TYR A 68 -8.02 -15.38 4.47
C TYR A 68 -7.23 -16.32 3.56
N ILE A 69 -6.81 -15.85 2.37
CA ILE A 69 -6.06 -16.68 1.42
C ILE A 69 -4.79 -17.24 2.08
N ARG A 70 -4.08 -16.39 2.83
CA ARG A 70 -2.87 -16.80 3.56
C ARG A 70 -3.15 -17.86 4.62
N LYS A 71 -4.19 -17.67 5.43
CA LYS A 71 -4.62 -18.62 6.46
C LYS A 71 -4.97 -19.97 5.85
N GLU A 72 -5.71 -19.99 4.75
CA GLU A 72 -6.08 -21.23 4.07
C GLU A 72 -4.85 -21.92 3.47
N ASN A 73 -3.97 -21.18 2.79
CA ASN A 73 -2.74 -21.73 2.22
C ASN A 73 -1.78 -22.29 3.29
N TYR A 74 -1.62 -21.57 4.40
CA TYR A 74 -0.80 -22.01 5.54
C TYR A 74 -1.31 -23.34 6.12
N ASN A 75 -2.63 -23.50 6.20
CA ASN A 75 -3.27 -24.72 6.69
C ASN A 75 -3.40 -25.83 5.62
N ALA A 76 -2.78 -25.66 4.44
CA ALA A 76 -2.93 -26.56 3.29
C ALA A 76 -4.40 -26.84 2.90
N ARG A 77 -5.26 -25.83 3.08
CA ARG A 77 -6.68 -25.86 2.74
C ARG A 77 -6.96 -24.99 1.52
N CYS A 78 -7.81 -25.46 0.62
CA CYS A 78 -8.19 -24.68 -0.55
C CYS A 78 -9.17 -23.57 -0.18
N PHE A 79 -8.79 -22.31 -0.40
CA PHE A 79 -9.67 -21.16 -0.10
C PHE A 79 -10.89 -21.08 -1.02
N VAL A 80 -10.93 -21.79 -2.15
CA VAL A 80 -12.04 -21.73 -3.12
C VAL A 80 -13.12 -22.78 -2.81
N CYS A 81 -12.71 -24.04 -2.66
CA CYS A 81 -13.66 -25.15 -2.45
C CYS A 81 -13.69 -25.67 -1.01
N GLY A 82 -12.83 -25.16 -0.12
CA GLY A 82 -12.75 -25.54 1.29
C GLY A 82 -12.10 -26.89 1.56
N ARG A 83 -11.58 -27.59 0.54
CA ARG A 83 -10.92 -28.90 0.66
C ARG A 83 -9.69 -28.83 1.56
N ASP A 84 -9.62 -29.66 2.60
CA ASP A 84 -8.60 -29.64 3.66
C ASP A 84 -7.81 -30.96 3.82
N ASP A 85 -8.13 -32.00 3.04
CA ASP A 85 -7.48 -33.32 3.06
C ASP A 85 -6.22 -33.40 2.17
N LEU A 86 -5.67 -32.25 1.75
CA LEU A 86 -4.52 -32.18 0.84
C LEU A 86 -3.20 -32.53 1.54
N GLY A 87 -3.06 -32.19 2.82
CA GLY A 87 -1.94 -32.63 3.68
C GLY A 87 -0.58 -32.00 3.43
N SER A 88 -0.42 -31.12 2.43
CA SER A 88 0.79 -30.30 2.23
C SER A 88 0.54 -29.13 1.28
N LEU A 89 1.35 -28.08 1.38
CA LEU A 89 1.31 -26.93 0.46
C LEU A 89 1.56 -27.34 -1.00
N GLN A 90 2.47 -28.29 -1.25
CA GLN A 90 2.74 -28.78 -2.60
C GLN A 90 1.50 -29.43 -3.24
N LYS A 91 0.79 -30.26 -2.48
CA LYS A 91 -0.47 -30.86 -2.95
C LYS A 91 -1.58 -29.83 -3.12
N LEU A 92 -1.60 -28.79 -2.29
CA LEU A 92 -2.53 -27.67 -2.47
C LEU A 92 -2.26 -26.91 -3.78
N ARG A 93 -1.00 -26.64 -4.12
CA ARG A 93 -0.65 -26.01 -5.40
C ARG A 93 -1.00 -26.89 -6.59
N GLN A 94 -0.73 -28.19 -6.51
CA GLN A 94 -1.17 -29.14 -7.52
C GLN A 94 -2.70 -29.11 -7.69
N HIS A 95 -3.44 -29.08 -6.57
CA HIS A 95 -4.89 -28.98 -6.58
C HIS A 95 -5.40 -27.70 -7.25
N TYR A 96 -4.74 -26.55 -7.02
CA TYR A 96 -5.06 -25.30 -7.71
C TYR A 96 -4.95 -25.42 -9.23
N THR A 97 -3.88 -26.05 -9.73
CA THR A 97 -3.66 -26.25 -11.17
C THR A 97 -4.64 -27.25 -11.77
N GLU A 98 -4.88 -28.39 -11.12
CA GLU A 98 -5.74 -29.47 -11.65
C GLU A 98 -7.22 -29.07 -11.75
N ASN A 99 -7.68 -28.15 -10.90
CA ASN A 99 -9.10 -27.79 -10.80
C ASN A 99 -9.39 -26.38 -11.29
N ASP A 100 -8.36 -25.67 -11.78
CA ASP A 100 -8.44 -24.29 -12.26
C ASP A 100 -9.17 -23.40 -11.24
N HIS A 101 -8.72 -23.47 -9.98
CA HIS A 101 -9.41 -22.81 -8.86
C HIS A 101 -9.05 -21.32 -8.75
N LEU A 102 -7.81 -20.95 -9.06
CA LEU A 102 -7.37 -19.56 -8.93
C LEU A 102 -8.08 -18.64 -9.93
N SER A 103 -8.32 -19.11 -11.14
CA SER A 103 -9.08 -18.36 -12.16
C SER A 103 -10.57 -18.18 -11.84
N LYS A 104 -11.13 -19.00 -10.95
CA LYS A 104 -12.53 -18.88 -10.48
C LYS A 104 -12.72 -17.73 -9.50
N GLY A 105 -11.64 -17.15 -8.97
CA GLY A 105 -11.67 -16.03 -8.04
C GLY A 105 -11.96 -16.46 -6.59
N LEU A 106 -12.68 -15.61 -5.85
CA LEU A 106 -12.98 -15.82 -4.44
C LEU A 106 -14.25 -16.67 -4.24
N PRO A 107 -14.36 -17.42 -3.12
CA PRO A 107 -15.63 -17.99 -2.69
C PRO A 107 -16.61 -16.88 -2.27
N GLU A 108 -17.83 -17.27 -1.85
CA GLU A 108 -18.81 -16.31 -1.35
C GLU A 108 -18.24 -15.42 -0.23
N LYS A 109 -18.60 -14.13 -0.27
CA LYS A 109 -18.09 -13.10 0.64
C LYS A 109 -18.27 -13.45 2.12
N SER A 110 -19.33 -14.17 2.46
CA SER A 110 -19.61 -14.64 3.83
C SER A 110 -18.57 -15.62 4.38
N VAL A 111 -17.81 -16.30 3.51
CA VAL A 111 -16.77 -17.27 3.91
C VAL A 111 -15.51 -16.58 4.41
N TRP A 112 -15.13 -15.46 3.78
CA TRP A 112 -13.84 -14.83 3.98
C TRP A 112 -13.91 -13.42 4.59
N CYS A 113 -15.01 -12.70 4.41
CA CYS A 113 -15.18 -11.35 4.97
C CYS A 113 -15.67 -11.42 6.42
N THR A 114 -14.86 -12.02 7.29
CA THR A 114 -15.14 -12.17 8.73
C THR A 114 -14.18 -11.31 9.55
N GLU A 115 -14.57 -10.97 10.77
CA GLU A 115 -13.72 -10.20 11.70
C GLU A 115 -12.44 -10.98 12.08
N GLU A 116 -12.50 -12.31 12.12
CA GLU A 116 -11.35 -13.15 12.39
C GLU A 116 -10.21 -12.97 11.37
N ASN A 117 -10.57 -12.66 10.12
CA ASN A 117 -9.61 -12.45 9.04
C ASN A 117 -9.01 -11.03 9.03
N LEU A 118 -9.37 -10.16 9.97
CA LEU A 118 -8.63 -8.90 10.16
C LEU A 118 -7.26 -9.13 10.78
N VAL A 119 -7.07 -10.24 11.48
CA VAL A 119 -5.82 -10.56 12.17
C VAL A 119 -4.88 -11.29 11.20
N PRO A 120 -3.72 -10.72 10.84
CA PRO A 120 -2.73 -11.41 10.02
C PRO A 120 -2.21 -12.67 10.71
N ILE A 121 -1.89 -13.70 9.91
CA ILE A 121 -1.26 -14.92 10.42
C ILE A 121 0.26 -14.79 10.56
N PHE A 122 0.87 -13.82 9.89
CA PHE A 122 2.30 -13.53 9.94
C PHE A 122 2.53 -12.16 10.59
N GLY A 123 3.56 -12.04 11.43
CA GLY A 123 4.00 -10.73 11.91
C GLY A 123 4.67 -9.94 10.79
N ASN A 124 4.53 -8.61 10.81
CA ASN A 124 5.12 -7.69 9.83
C ASN A 124 4.74 -8.02 8.39
N ASP A 125 3.45 -8.25 8.15
CA ASP A 125 2.96 -8.61 6.84
C ASP A 125 2.91 -7.40 5.88
N HIS A 126 3.92 -7.27 5.04
CA HIS A 126 4.10 -6.12 4.16
C HIS A 126 3.19 -6.13 2.91
N LEU A 127 2.52 -7.23 2.55
CA LEU A 127 1.72 -7.28 1.31
C LEU A 127 0.53 -6.32 1.34
N THR A 128 -0.19 -6.27 2.45
CA THR A 128 -1.37 -5.40 2.58
C THR A 128 -0.95 -3.94 2.47
N TRP A 129 0.13 -3.56 3.17
CA TRP A 129 0.67 -2.21 3.08
C TRP A 129 1.13 -1.87 1.67
N MET A 130 1.91 -2.77 1.05
CA MET A 130 2.40 -2.63 -0.34
C MET A 130 1.25 -2.47 -1.34
N LEU A 131 0.16 -3.22 -1.16
CA LEU A 131 -1.03 -3.12 -2.01
C LEU A 131 -1.73 -1.77 -1.83
N GLU A 132 -2.00 -1.35 -0.60
CA GLU A 132 -2.71 -0.09 -0.35
C GLU A 132 -1.88 1.12 -0.83
N SER A 133 -0.56 1.14 -0.57
CA SER A 133 0.32 2.20 -1.11
C SER A 133 0.26 2.27 -2.64
N TYR A 134 0.26 1.13 -3.33
CA TYR A 134 0.14 1.10 -4.79
C TYR A 134 -1.23 1.60 -5.30
N ILE A 135 -2.32 1.26 -4.60
CA ILE A 135 -3.66 1.74 -4.96
C ILE A 135 -3.76 3.26 -4.76
N ASP A 136 -3.31 3.76 -3.61
CA ASP A 136 -3.32 5.19 -3.29
C ASP A 136 -2.51 6.01 -4.31
N GLU A 137 -1.30 5.56 -4.66
CA GLU A 137 -0.46 6.20 -5.68
C GLU A 137 -1.15 6.26 -7.05
N LYS A 138 -1.88 5.20 -7.42
CA LYS A 138 -2.61 5.12 -8.68
C LYS A 138 -3.82 6.05 -8.69
N GLU A 139 -4.51 6.20 -7.56
CA GLU A 139 -5.63 7.15 -7.42
C GLU A 139 -5.14 8.61 -7.52
N VAL A 140 -4.04 8.97 -6.86
CA VAL A 140 -3.45 10.32 -6.95
C VAL A 140 -2.99 10.63 -8.38
N SER A 141 -2.36 9.66 -9.04
CA SER A 141 -1.93 9.81 -10.44
C SER A 141 -3.10 10.04 -11.39
N SER A 142 -4.25 9.41 -11.12
CA SER A 142 -5.48 9.58 -11.91
C SER A 142 -6.18 10.92 -11.64
N GLN A 143 -6.04 11.48 -10.44
CA GLN A 143 -6.61 12.78 -10.06
C GLN A 143 -5.78 13.98 -10.55
N ASN A 144 -4.47 13.81 -10.77
CA ASN A 144 -3.58 14.87 -11.24
C ASN A 144 -3.87 15.33 -12.68
N GLU A 145 -4.54 14.51 -13.51
CA GLU A 145 -4.90 14.89 -14.89
C GLU A 145 -6.16 15.78 -14.98
N GLU A 146 -7.11 15.66 -14.04
CA GLU A 146 -8.34 16.48 -14.02
C GLU A 146 -8.30 17.63 -12.99
N GLY A 147 -7.55 17.47 -11.88
CA GLY A 147 -7.52 18.41 -10.77
C GLY A 147 -6.59 19.61 -10.95
N THR A 148 -5.51 19.46 -11.73
CA THR A 148 -4.49 20.52 -11.92
C THR A 148 -5.07 21.77 -12.59
N ALA A 149 -5.93 21.61 -13.60
CA ALA A 149 -6.57 22.75 -14.25
C ALA A 149 -7.59 23.47 -13.34
N VAL A 150 -8.33 22.74 -12.50
CA VAL A 150 -9.33 23.33 -11.59
C VAL A 150 -8.63 24.02 -10.41
N PHE A 151 -7.57 23.42 -9.87
CA PHE A 151 -6.83 23.96 -8.73
C PHE A 151 -6.05 25.23 -9.10
N GLU A 152 -5.41 25.27 -10.28
CA GLU A 152 -4.73 26.49 -10.77
C GLU A 152 -5.73 27.64 -11.00
N ASN A 153 -6.92 27.35 -11.52
CA ASN A 153 -7.97 28.36 -11.70
C ASN A 153 -8.48 28.94 -10.36
N ILE A 154 -8.63 28.10 -9.33
CA ILE A 154 -9.04 28.54 -7.99
C ILE A 154 -7.90 29.32 -7.32
N ARG A 155 -6.66 28.86 -7.45
CA ARG A 155 -5.48 29.54 -6.91
C ARG A 155 -5.33 30.94 -7.49
N GLU A 156 -5.40 31.10 -8.81
CA GLU A 156 -5.36 32.41 -9.47
C GLU A 156 -6.48 33.34 -8.99
N TYR A 157 -7.69 32.82 -8.83
CA TYR A 157 -8.83 33.61 -8.36
C TYR A 157 -8.63 34.09 -6.91
N LEU A 158 -8.19 33.20 -6.02
CA LEU A 158 -7.95 33.53 -4.61
C LEU A 158 -6.77 34.51 -4.45
N LEU A 159 -5.71 34.37 -5.26
CA LEU A 159 -4.60 35.32 -5.31
C LEU A 159 -5.08 36.72 -5.71
N LYS A 160 -5.85 36.83 -6.80
CA LYS A 160 -6.44 38.11 -7.25
C LYS A 160 -7.36 38.73 -6.19
N GLN A 161 -8.13 37.93 -5.45
CA GLN A 161 -8.95 38.43 -4.35
C GLN A 161 -8.09 38.90 -3.16
N SER A 162 -7.00 38.21 -2.86
CA SER A 162 -6.06 38.60 -1.79
C SER A 162 -5.38 39.94 -2.10
N GLU A 163 -4.91 40.13 -3.34
CA GLU A 163 -4.31 41.39 -3.80
C GLU A 163 -5.28 42.56 -3.68
N VAL A 164 -6.54 42.37 -4.09
CA VAL A 164 -7.59 43.41 -4.00
C VAL A 164 -7.92 43.78 -2.54
N ASN A 165 -7.83 42.81 -1.63
CA ASN A 165 -8.13 43.00 -0.22
C ASN A 165 -6.90 43.35 0.62
N SER A 166 -5.74 43.56 -0.02
CA SER A 166 -4.50 43.90 0.68
C SER A 166 -4.56 45.32 1.24
N VAL A 167 -4.12 45.46 2.49
CA VAL A 167 -4.08 46.73 3.22
C VAL A 167 -2.66 47.28 3.18
N GLU A 168 -2.52 48.56 2.85
CA GLU A 168 -1.21 49.21 2.72
C GLU A 168 -0.37 49.07 4.01
N GLY A 169 0.83 48.51 3.88
CA GLY A 169 1.76 48.26 4.98
C GLY A 169 1.61 46.89 5.68
N VAL A 170 0.67 46.04 5.26
CA VAL A 170 0.48 44.68 5.80
C VAL A 170 0.92 43.64 4.76
N ILE A 171 1.96 42.87 5.08
CA ILE A 171 2.48 41.79 4.24
C ILE A 171 1.83 40.47 4.68
N ALA A 172 1.27 39.72 3.73
CA ALA A 172 0.70 38.41 4.00
C ALA A 172 1.81 37.37 4.26
N GLU A 173 1.67 36.59 5.34
CA GLU A 173 2.67 35.59 5.76
C GLU A 173 2.87 34.47 4.73
N ASP A 174 1.83 34.15 3.96
CA ASP A 174 1.83 33.07 2.95
C ASP A 174 2.64 33.39 1.68
N PHE A 175 3.02 34.66 1.49
CA PHE A 175 3.89 35.13 0.41
C PHE A 175 4.91 36.11 0.99
N PRO A 176 5.97 35.61 1.65
CA PRO A 176 7.05 36.49 2.00
C PRO A 176 7.76 36.80 0.67
N GLU A 177 7.48 37.97 0.08
CA GLU A 177 8.38 38.59 -0.89
C GLU A 177 9.68 38.92 -0.16
N LEU A 178 10.46 37.88 0.12
CA LEU A 178 11.80 38.01 0.64
C LEU A 178 12.62 38.58 -0.51
N HIS A 179 12.75 39.90 -0.52
CA HIS A 179 13.54 40.61 -1.52
C HIS A 179 15.02 40.16 -1.54
N ASP A 180 15.47 39.45 -0.50
CA ASP A 180 16.83 38.90 -0.39
C ASP A 180 16.80 37.47 0.15
N GLY A 181 16.65 36.49 -0.75
CA GLY A 181 16.84 35.08 -0.41
C GLY A 181 18.29 34.80 -0.03
N VAL A 182 18.55 33.83 0.85
CA VAL A 182 19.92 33.48 1.33
C VAL A 182 20.93 33.22 0.21
N LEU A 183 20.46 32.89 -1.01
CA LEU A 183 21.28 32.70 -2.20
C LEU A 183 21.73 33.99 -2.90
N THR A 184 21.13 35.15 -2.60
CA THR A 184 21.56 36.45 -3.16
C THR A 184 22.67 37.12 -2.34
N ASP A 185 22.90 36.70 -1.09
CA ASP A 185 24.04 37.14 -0.28
C ASP A 185 25.16 36.08 -0.27
N LEU A 186 26.16 36.28 -1.15
CA LEU A 186 27.32 35.40 -1.25
C LEU A 186 28.10 35.25 0.07
N ASN A 187 28.12 36.27 0.93
CA ASN A 187 28.86 36.18 2.19
C ASN A 187 28.15 35.27 3.18
N LEU A 188 26.81 35.29 3.19
CA LEU A 188 26.02 34.41 4.03
C LEU A 188 26.10 32.95 3.54
N TYR A 189 26.02 32.73 2.23
CA TYR A 189 26.13 31.40 1.62
C TYR A 189 27.49 30.72 1.92
N ASP A 190 28.60 31.45 1.83
CA ASP A 190 29.92 30.88 2.12
C ASP A 190 30.18 30.69 3.63
N SER A 191 29.45 31.36 4.51
CA SER A 191 29.51 31.12 5.97
C SER A 191 28.75 29.86 6.43
N LEU A 192 27.88 29.33 5.56
CA LEU A 192 27.05 28.15 5.82
C LEU A 192 27.64 26.85 5.22
N LYS A 193 28.80 26.93 4.57
CA LYS A 193 29.64 25.77 4.19
C LYS A 193 30.63 25.44 5.30
#